data_AF-A0A424YB14-F1
#
_entry.id   AF-A0A424YB14-F1
#
_cell.length_a   1.000
_cell.length_b   1.000
_cell.length_c   1.000
_cell.angle_alpha   90.00
_cell.angle_beta   90.00
_cell.angle_gamma   90.00
#
_symmetry.space_group_name_H-M   'P 1'
#
loop_
_entity.id
_entity.type
_entity.pdbx_description
1 polymer ?
#
loop_
_entity_poly.entity_id
_entity_poly.type
_entity_poly.pdbx_seq_one_letter_code
_entity_poly.pdbx_strand_id
1 'polypeptide(L)'
;MLGEVDIIYLLHPVQEEKDDKPYFPQVCIFLDHVTGLILNFETIQDLEEEGYIFIEALLSMIEENEKIPSKLLVCNDKSYYLFHGICEQLQVPLEKVSYLENIEVIYYKWEA
;
A
#
# COMPACT_ATOMS: atom_id res chain seq x y z
N MET A 1 -7.33 -7.45 -13.27
CA MET A 1 -7.46 -7.27 -11.80
C MET A 1 -7.24 -5.78 -11.59
N LEU A 2 -8.16 -5.11 -10.92
CA LEU A 2 -8.04 -3.68 -10.63
C LEU A 2 -7.48 -3.56 -9.22
N GLY A 3 -6.33 -2.93 -9.04
CA GLY A 3 -5.70 -2.81 -7.73
C GLY A 3 -6.07 -1.50 -7.03
N GLU A 4 -6.27 -1.54 -5.72
CA GLU A 4 -6.26 -0.36 -4.84
C GLU A 4 -5.03 -0.41 -3.94
N VAL A 5 -4.37 0.73 -3.75
CA VAL A 5 -3.21 0.84 -2.86
C VAL A 5 -3.26 2.13 -2.06
N ASP A 6 -2.97 2.01 -0.77
CA ASP A 6 -2.72 3.17 0.07
C ASP A 6 -1.64 2.93 1.12
N ILE A 7 -1.01 4.04 1.55
CA ILE A 7 0.01 4.10 2.58
C ILE A 7 -0.53 4.91 3.75
N ILE A 8 -0.69 4.25 4.89
CA ILE A 8 -1.30 4.83 6.09
C ILE A 8 -0.41 4.65 7.31
N TYR A 9 -0.62 5.46 8.34
CA TYR A 9 0.00 5.23 9.64
C TYR A 9 -0.83 4.24 10.44
N LEU A 10 -0.18 3.29 11.11
CA LEU A 10 -0.84 2.53 12.17
C LEU A 10 -1.15 3.48 13.33
N LEU A 11 -2.33 3.31 13.94
CA LEU A 11 -2.80 4.15 15.05
C LEU A 11 -2.17 3.80 16.40
N HIS A 12 -1.40 2.71 16.45
CA HIS A 12 -0.72 2.25 17.66
C HIS A 12 0.80 2.29 17.45
N PRO A 13 1.54 2.87 18.41
CA PRO A 13 2.99 2.90 18.29
C PRO A 13 3.56 1.49 18.49
N VAL A 14 4.59 1.18 17.71
CA VAL A 14 5.37 -0.04 17.82
C VAL A 14 6.72 0.28 18.47
N GLN A 15 7.21 -0.66 19.28
CA GLN A 15 8.54 -0.66 19.85
C GLN A 15 9.13 -2.04 19.57
N GLU A 16 10.17 -2.09 18.73
CA GLU A 16 10.78 -3.35 18.31
C GLU A 16 11.60 -3.97 19.43
N GLU A 17 12.53 -3.18 20.00
CA GLU A 17 13.36 -3.62 21.11
C GLU A 17 13.08 -2.87 22.39
N LYS A 18 13.43 -3.52 23.51
CA LYS A 18 13.31 -2.90 24.82
C LYS A 18 14.21 -1.65 24.87
N ASP A 19 13.61 -0.53 25.28
CA ASP A 19 14.22 0.79 25.42
C ASP A 19 14.36 1.62 24.13
N ASP A 20 13.91 1.11 22.98
CA ASP A 20 13.79 1.92 21.76
C ASP A 20 12.70 2.99 21.87
N LYS A 21 12.85 4.08 21.12
CA LYS A 21 11.80 5.10 21.02
C LYS A 21 10.64 4.52 20.20
N PRO A 22 9.42 4.43 20.75
CA PRO A 22 8.27 3.98 19.98
C PRO A 22 7.97 4.91 18.80
N TYR A 23 7.50 4.33 17.70
CA TYR A 23 7.15 5.06 16.49
C TYR A 23 5.81 4.57 15.93
N PHE A 24 5.15 5.39 15.12
CA PHE A 24 3.94 4.99 14.40
C PHE A 24 4.35 4.51 13.01
N PRO A 25 4.38 3.20 12.74
CA PRO A 25 4.80 2.68 11.44
C PRO A 25 3.81 3.10 10.34
N GLN A 26 4.31 3.12 9.11
CA GLN A 26 3.50 3.20 7.91
C GLN A 26 3.25 1.80 7.36
N VAL A 27 2.00 1.50 7.00
CA VAL A 27 1.63 0.27 6.29
C VAL A 27 1.15 0.62 4.90
N CYS A 28 1.62 -0.13 3.90
CA CYS A 28 1.10 -0.11 2.54
C CYS A 28 0.23 -1.34 2.33
N ILE A 29 -1.02 -1.15 1.90
CA ILE A 29 -1.98 -2.24 1.70
C ILE A 29 -2.33 -2.32 0.21
N PHE A 30 -2.26 -3.51 -0.36
CA PHE A 30 -2.65 -3.81 -1.74
C PHE A 30 -3.93 -4.65 -1.73
N LEU A 31 -4.99 -4.15 -2.39
CA LEU A 31 -6.27 -4.85 -2.51
C LEU A 31 -6.63 -5.14 -3.96
N ASP A 32 -7.36 -6.23 -4.19
CA ASP A 32 -8.15 -6.40 -5.41
C ASP A 32 -9.48 -5.67 -5.25
N HIS A 33 -9.69 -4.60 -6.03
CA HIS A 33 -10.89 -3.77 -6.00
C HIS A 33 -12.18 -4.59 -6.22
N VAL A 34 -12.13 -5.65 -7.04
CA VAL A 34 -13.33 -6.41 -7.42
C VAL A 34 -13.76 -7.36 -6.31
N THR A 35 -12.81 -7.98 -5.63
CA THR A 35 -13.09 -9.00 -4.60
C THR A 35 -13.00 -8.45 -3.18
N GLY A 36 -12.38 -7.29 -2.98
CA GLY A 36 -12.09 -6.71 -1.67
C GLY A 36 -11.02 -7.48 -0.87
N LEU A 37 -10.32 -8.43 -1.51
CA LEU A 37 -9.28 -9.21 -0.85
C LEU A 37 -7.99 -8.41 -0.71
N ILE A 38 -7.35 -8.52 0.47
CA ILE A 38 -5.97 -8.09 0.67
C ILE A 38 -5.06 -9.06 -0.07
N LEU A 39 -4.34 -8.54 -1.05
CA LEU A 39 -3.39 -9.29 -1.87
C LEU A 39 -1.99 -9.28 -1.25
N ASN A 40 -1.59 -8.16 -0.66
CA ASN A 40 -0.34 -8.03 0.07
C ASN A 40 -0.40 -6.82 1.01
N PHE A 41 0.48 -6.77 2.00
CA PHE A 41 0.73 -5.58 2.80
C PHE A 41 2.16 -5.61 3.35
N GLU A 42 2.77 -4.45 3.49
CA GLU A 42 4.09 -4.31 4.13
C GLU A 42 4.10 -3.14 5.10
N THR A 43 4.99 -3.19 6.07
CA THR A 43 5.12 -2.17 7.12
C THR A 43 6.54 -1.64 7.15
N ILE A 44 6.69 -0.31 7.27
CA ILE A 44 7.98 0.37 7.39
C ILE A 44 7.93 1.43 8.48
N GLN A 45 9.09 1.86 8.94
CA GLN A 45 9.21 2.97 9.87
C GLN A 45 9.28 4.32 9.15
N ASP A 46 10.09 4.42 8.09
CA ASP A 46 10.34 5.66 7.36
C ASP A 46 10.19 5.48 5.85
N LEU A 47 9.28 6.25 5.24
CA LEU A 47 9.03 6.14 3.80
C LEU A 47 10.17 6.64 2.92
N GLU A 48 10.98 7.60 3.38
CA GLU A 48 12.10 8.14 2.59
C GLU A 48 13.25 7.13 2.52
N GLU A 49 13.51 6.42 3.63
CA GLU A 49 14.57 5.42 3.71
C GLU A 49 14.13 4.04 3.19
N GLU A 50 12.89 3.64 3.48
CA GLU A 50 12.41 2.26 3.30
C GLU A 50 11.29 2.13 2.25
N GLY A 51 10.91 3.21 1.56
CA GLY A 51 9.79 3.18 0.60
C GLY A 51 9.97 2.18 -0.56
N TYR A 52 11.20 1.75 -0.84
CA TYR A 52 11.47 0.69 -1.81
C TYR A 52 10.82 -0.64 -1.41
N ILE A 53 10.64 -0.93 -0.11
CA ILE A 53 9.99 -2.14 0.39
C ILE A 53 8.55 -2.23 -0.14
N PHE A 54 7.84 -1.12 -0.25
CA PHE A 54 6.49 -1.10 -0.82
C PHE A 54 6.48 -1.36 -2.34
N ILE A 55 7.54 -0.94 -3.05
CA ILE A 55 7.69 -1.27 -4.48
C ILE A 55 7.98 -2.76 -4.64
N GLU A 56 8.84 -3.34 -3.80
CA GLU A 56 9.10 -4.77 -3.76
C GLU A 56 7.83 -5.56 -3.45
N ALA A 57 7.02 -5.10 -2.48
CA ALA A 57 5.73 -5.70 -2.14
C ALA A 57 4.75 -5.77 -3.33
N LEU A 58 4.70 -4.72 -4.16
CA LEU A 58 3.92 -4.71 -5.39
C LEU A 58 4.42 -5.77 -6.38
N LEU A 59 5.75 -5.87 -6.55
CA LEU A 59 6.36 -6.84 -7.46
C LEU A 59 6.13 -8.27 -6.99
N SER A 60 6.36 -8.55 -5.70
CA SER A 60 6.06 -9.85 -5.09
C SER A 60 4.59 -10.22 -5.23
N MET A 61 3.67 -9.26 -5.02
CA MET A 61 2.24 -9.48 -5.24
C MET A 61 1.94 -9.89 -6.70
N ILE A 62 2.57 -9.24 -7.68
CA ILE A 62 2.39 -9.56 -9.11
C ILE A 62 2.93 -10.96 -9.41
N GLU A 63 4.10 -11.31 -8.88
CA GLU A 63 4.76 -12.60 -9.07
C GLU A 63 3.94 -13.74 -8.45
N GLU A 64 3.52 -13.60 -7.19
CA GLU A 64 2.76 -14.62 -6.46
C GLU A 64 1.37 -14.87 -7.04
N ASN A 65 0.71 -13.83 -7.54
CA ASN A 65 -0.61 -13.95 -8.16
C ASN A 65 -0.53 -14.26 -9.67
N GLU A 66 0.68 -14.36 -10.23
CA GLU A 66 0.98 -14.52 -11.66
C GLU A 66 0.18 -13.53 -12.55
N LYS A 67 -0.06 -12.31 -12.04
CA LYS A 67 -1.03 -11.39 -12.64
C LYS A 67 -0.69 -9.93 -12.37
N ILE A 68 -0.37 -9.23 -13.44
CA ILE A 68 -0.21 -7.77 -13.45
C ILE A 68 -1.60 -7.11 -13.33
N PRO A 69 -1.79 -6.13 -12.44
CA PRO A 69 -3.03 -5.36 -12.39
C PRO A 69 -3.25 -4.57 -13.69
N SER A 70 -4.50 -4.51 -14.15
CA SER A 70 -4.87 -3.74 -15.35
C SER A 70 -4.85 -2.23 -15.12
N LYS A 71 -4.86 -1.81 -13.86
CA LYS A 71 -4.77 -0.43 -13.36
C LYS A 71 -4.52 -0.48 -11.86
N LEU A 72 -3.81 0.51 -11.32
CA LEU A 72 -3.61 0.74 -9.90
C LEU A 72 -4.30 2.06 -9.49
N LEU A 73 -5.14 2.02 -8.47
CA LEU A 73 -5.83 3.17 -7.89
C LEU A 73 -5.14 3.60 -6.60
N VAL A 74 -4.92 4.90 -6.43
CA VAL A 74 -4.35 5.51 -5.22
C VAL A 74 -5.14 6.77 -4.82
N CYS A 75 -5.17 7.15 -3.55
CA CYS A 75 -5.96 8.32 -3.10
C CYS A 75 -5.13 9.59 -2.87
N ASN A 76 -3.82 9.46 -2.59
CA ASN A 76 -2.98 10.57 -2.16
C ASN A 76 -1.70 10.70 -2.99
N ASP A 77 -1.06 11.87 -2.91
CA ASP A 77 0.14 12.18 -3.68
C ASP A 77 1.34 11.32 -3.28
N LYS A 78 1.44 10.98 -2.00
CA LYS A 78 2.51 10.13 -1.45
C LYS A 78 2.53 8.76 -2.14
N SER A 79 1.39 8.07 -2.16
CA SER A 79 1.21 6.80 -2.86
C SER A 79 1.39 6.95 -4.37
N TYR A 80 0.86 8.01 -4.97
CA TYR A 80 0.99 8.25 -6.42
C TYR A 80 2.45 8.36 -6.85
N TYR A 81 3.24 9.23 -6.20
CA TYR A 81 4.63 9.42 -6.58
C TYR A 81 5.51 8.20 -6.30
N LEU A 82 5.23 7.45 -5.22
CA LEU A 82 5.97 6.23 -4.93
C LEU A 82 5.81 5.18 -6.04
N PHE A 83 4.57 4.96 -6.49
CA PHE A 83 4.28 3.91 -7.48
C PHE A 83 4.40 4.37 -8.93
N HIS A 84 4.50 5.67 -9.22
CA HIS A 84 4.55 6.19 -10.59
C HIS A 84 5.65 5.55 -11.42
N GLY A 85 6.88 5.54 -10.91
CA GLY A 85 8.04 5.04 -11.65
C GLY A 85 7.93 3.55 -12.01
N ILE A 86 7.44 2.72 -11.08
CA ILE A 86 7.28 1.28 -11.35
C ILE A 86 6.06 1.00 -12.24
N CYS A 87 4.96 1.74 -12.06
CA CYS A 87 3.78 1.59 -12.91
C CYS A 87 4.06 1.96 -14.37
N GLU A 88 4.87 3.01 -14.62
CA GLU A 88 5.33 3.34 -15.97
C GLU A 88 6.14 2.19 -16.60
N GLN A 89 7.08 1.61 -15.85
CA GLN A 89 7.91 0.50 -16.34
C GLN A 89 7.09 -0.75 -16.66
N LEU A 90 6.09 -1.05 -15.84
CA LEU A 90 5.20 -2.20 -16.01
C LEU A 90 4.05 -1.94 -17.01
N GLN A 91 3.94 -0.72 -17.55
CA GLN A 91 2.82 -0.28 -18.38
C GLN A 91 1.46 -0.46 -17.70
N VAL A 92 1.42 -0.27 -16.38
CA VAL A 92 0.20 -0.29 -15.57
C VAL A 92 -0.31 1.14 -15.44
N PRO A 93 -1.54 1.48 -15.88
CA PRO A 93 -2.11 2.78 -15.61
C PRO A 93 -2.21 3.04 -14.11
N LEU A 94 -1.63 4.15 -13.65
CA LEU A 94 -1.76 4.64 -12.28
C LEU A 94 -2.74 5.81 -12.24
N GLU A 95 -3.82 5.68 -11.47
CA GLU A 95 -4.87 6.70 -11.38
C GLU A 95 -5.05 7.17 -9.95
N LYS A 96 -4.99 8.48 -9.75
CA LYS A 96 -5.34 9.11 -8.48
C LYS A 96 -6.85 9.34 -8.43
N VAL A 97 -7.52 8.75 -7.45
CA VAL A 97 -8.96 8.86 -7.21
C VAL A 97 -9.25 9.62 -5.92
N SER A 98 -10.48 10.10 -5.74
CA SER A 98 -10.88 10.84 -4.53
C SER A 98 -11.03 9.97 -3.29
N TYR A 99 -11.35 8.68 -3.46
CA TYR A 99 -11.53 7.71 -2.40
C TYR A 99 -11.24 6.29 -2.91
N LEU A 100 -10.83 5.38 -2.01
CA LEU A 100 -10.56 3.97 -2.30
C LEU A 100 -11.64 3.13 -1.62
N GLU A 101 -12.54 2.54 -2.42
CA GLU A 101 -13.78 1.93 -1.94
C GLU A 101 -13.54 0.82 -0.91
N ASN A 102 -12.56 -0.04 -1.14
CA ASN A 102 -12.30 -1.18 -0.26
C ASN A 102 -11.37 -0.81 0.91
N ILE A 103 -10.40 0.07 0.67
CA ILE A 103 -9.49 0.53 1.74
C ILE A 103 -10.26 1.37 2.78
N GLU A 104 -11.24 2.18 2.40
CA GLU A 104 -12.04 2.94 3.37
C GLU A 104 -12.78 2.04 4.37
N VAL A 105 -13.27 0.88 3.93
CA VAL A 105 -13.91 -0.11 4.80
C VAL A 105 -12.93 -0.65 5.85
N ILE A 106 -11.63 -0.76 5.50
CA ILE A 106 -10.59 -1.20 6.45
C ILE A 106 -10.42 -0.16 7.56
N TYR A 107 -10.40 1.14 7.25
CA TYR A 107 -10.30 2.19 8.28
C TYR A 107 -11.46 2.11 9.27
N TYR A 108 -12.70 2.02 8.77
CA TYR A 108 -13.88 1.96 9.63
C TYR A 108 -13.89 0.75 10.57
N LYS A 109 -13.32 -0.38 10.15
CA LYS A 109 -13.21 -1.58 10.98
C LYS A 109 -12.04 -1.54 11.95
N TRP A 110 -10.98 -0.80 11.63
CA TRP A 110 -9.82 -0.66 12.49
C TRP A 110 -10.10 0.24 13.70
N GLU A 111 -11.03 1.18 13.56
CA GLU A 111 -11.45 2.10 14.64
C GLU A 111 -12.54 1.53 15.58
N ALA A 112 -13.11 0.36 15.28
CA ALA A 112 -14.24 -0.26 16.00
C ALA A 112 -13.81 -1.38 16.94
#